data_AF-A0A7H9ASY4-F1
#
_entry.id   AF-A0A7H9ASY4-F1
#
_cell.length_a   1.000
_cell.length_b   1.000
_cell.length_c   1.000
_cell.angle_alpha   90.00
_cell.angle_beta   90.00
_cell.angle_gamma   90.00
#
_symmetry.space_group_name_H-M   'P 1'
#
loop_
_entity.id
_entity.type
_entity.pdbx_description
1 polymer ?
#
loop_
_entity_poly.entity_id
_entity_poly.type
_entity_poly.pdbx_seq_one_letter_code
_entity_poly.pdbx_strand_id
1 'polypeptide(L)'
;MGKKLNVKDLLESAILDNMDTQKEVKGLRDERDPDITENKLKDNDLENIASQRPTVERFPTANLNESERKKVADFELFLEENRYSDKKEQFIFRLSKTCFEDYEKLASAYNYKLNKKVSRNDIMRKALELYHDKSVMRLKDIIDRI
;
A
#
# COMPACT_ATOMS: atom_id res chain seq x y z
N MET A 1 -27.40 -13.68 41.60
CA MET A 1 -26.43 -12.56 41.60
C MET A 1 -25.91 -12.38 40.18
N GLY A 2 -26.42 -11.38 39.44
CA GLY A 2 -26.00 -11.12 38.07
C GLY A 2 -24.62 -10.45 38.04
N LYS A 3 -23.62 -11.11 37.46
CA LYS A 3 -22.30 -10.49 37.22
C LYS A 3 -22.49 -9.36 36.20
N LYS A 4 -22.02 -8.16 36.54
CA LYS A 4 -21.91 -7.05 35.58
C LYS A 4 -20.86 -7.44 34.54
N LEU A 5 -21.31 -7.77 33.33
CA LEU A 5 -20.42 -8.06 32.20
C LEU A 5 -19.77 -6.76 31.75
N ASN A 6 -18.43 -6.73 31.79
CA ASN A 6 -17.63 -5.61 31.32
C ASN A 6 -17.43 -5.73 29.81
N VAL A 7 -17.46 -4.62 29.07
CA VAL A 7 -17.28 -4.59 27.61
C VAL A 7 -15.92 -5.18 27.21
N LYS A 8 -14.90 -5.05 28.08
CA LYS A 8 -13.60 -5.70 27.90
C LYS A 8 -13.69 -7.23 27.93
N ASP A 9 -14.46 -7.79 28.85
CA ASP A 9 -14.62 -9.24 28.97
C ASP A 9 -15.36 -9.82 27.76
N LEU A 10 -16.29 -9.04 27.17
CA LEU A 10 -17.02 -9.42 25.96
C LEU A 10 -16.12 -9.41 24.70
N LEU A 11 -15.20 -8.45 24.63
CA LEU A 11 -14.21 -8.38 23.56
C LEU A 11 -13.17 -9.50 23.70
N GLU A 12 -12.70 -9.78 24.91
CA GLU A 12 -11.79 -10.90 25.17
C GLU A 12 -12.45 -12.25 24.88
N SER A 13 -13.72 -12.45 25.23
CA SER A 13 -14.44 -13.68 24.86
C SER A 13 -14.62 -13.82 23.34
N ALA A 14 -14.94 -12.73 22.63
CA ALA A 14 -15.07 -12.76 21.17
C ALA A 14 -13.74 -13.00 20.43
N ILE A 15 -12.62 -12.61 21.05
CA ILE A 15 -11.27 -12.87 20.52
C ILE A 15 -10.85 -14.31 20.80
N LEU A 16 -11.18 -14.84 21.99
CA LEU A 16 -10.91 -16.23 22.38
C LEU A 16 -11.73 -17.22 21.54
N ASP A 17 -13.00 -16.91 21.27
CA ASP A 17 -13.87 -17.72 20.39
C ASP A 17 -13.39 -17.72 18.92
N ASN A 18 -12.58 -16.73 18.51
CA ASN A 18 -11.98 -16.65 17.17
C ASN A 18 -10.62 -17.38 17.02
N MET A 19 -10.12 -18.04 18.06
CA MET A 19 -8.83 -18.75 17.98
C MET A 19 -8.87 -20.07 17.19
N ASP A 20 -10.05 -20.62 16.85
CA ASP A 20 -10.17 -21.87 16.06
C ASP A 20 -10.53 -21.63 14.57
N THR A 21 -10.34 -20.39 14.07
CA THR A 21 -10.57 -20.00 12.66
C THR A 21 -9.67 -20.73 11.67
N GLN A 22 -8.59 -21.39 12.12
CA GLN A 22 -7.74 -22.20 11.23
C GLN A 22 -8.45 -23.46 10.73
N LYS A 23 -9.33 -24.09 11.52
CA LYS A 23 -10.08 -25.27 11.05
C LYS A 23 -11.14 -24.88 10.02
N GLU A 24 -11.78 -23.75 10.20
CA GLU A 24 -12.81 -23.22 9.30
C GLU A 24 -12.20 -22.79 7.96
N VAL A 25 -11.02 -22.15 7.97
CA VAL A 25 -10.26 -21.83 6.75
C VAL A 25 -9.75 -23.08 6.04
N LYS A 26 -9.44 -24.16 6.77
CA LYS A 26 -9.03 -25.44 6.18
C LYS A 26 -10.21 -26.14 5.50
N GLY A 27 -11.38 -26.18 6.14
CA GLY A 27 -12.62 -26.69 5.55
C GLY A 27 -13.03 -25.94 4.27
N LEU A 28 -12.91 -24.60 4.28
CA LEU A 28 -13.18 -23.78 3.09
C LEU A 28 -12.16 -23.91 1.95
N ARG A 29 -10.95 -24.42 2.24
CA ARG A 29 -9.95 -24.79 1.23
C ARG A 29 -10.24 -26.17 0.65
N ASP A 30 -10.59 -27.12 1.51
CA ASP A 30 -10.89 -28.50 1.10
C ASP A 30 -12.22 -28.60 0.31
N GLU A 31 -13.16 -27.67 0.53
CA GLU A 31 -14.38 -27.54 -0.29
C GLU A 31 -14.15 -26.93 -1.69
N ARG A 32 -13.01 -26.27 -1.94
CA ARG A 32 -12.76 -25.58 -3.22
C ARG A 32 -12.03 -26.43 -4.27
N ASP A 33 -11.43 -27.57 -3.91
CA ASP A 33 -10.74 -28.43 -4.87
C ASP A 33 -10.76 -29.92 -4.44
N PRO A 34 -11.75 -30.72 -4.88
CA PRO A 34 -11.53 -32.14 -5.09
C PRO A 34 -11.04 -32.34 -6.54
N ASP A 35 -9.90 -33.02 -6.69
CA ASP A 35 -9.24 -33.43 -7.95
C ASP A 35 -8.41 -32.38 -8.72
N ILE A 36 -7.16 -32.21 -8.26
CA ILE A 36 -6.04 -31.95 -9.17
C ILE A 36 -5.74 -33.27 -9.88
N THR A 37 -6.29 -33.46 -11.08
CA THR A 37 -5.71 -34.37 -12.07
C THR A 37 -4.98 -33.56 -13.13
N GLU A 38 -3.67 -33.78 -13.18
CA GLU A 38 -2.78 -33.32 -14.26
C GLU A 38 -3.38 -33.67 -15.62
N ASN A 39 -3.53 -32.69 -16.52
CA ASN A 39 -3.59 -32.98 -17.95
C ASN A 39 -2.93 -31.88 -18.78
N LYS A 40 -2.01 -32.34 -19.63
CA LYS A 40 -1.20 -31.56 -20.57
C LYS A 40 -2.00 -31.14 -21.81
N LEU A 41 -1.59 -29.98 -22.36
CA LEU A 41 -1.59 -29.60 -23.78
C LEU A 41 -2.95 -29.52 -24.52
N LYS A 42 -3.33 -28.31 -24.99
CA LYS A 42 -3.15 -27.91 -26.40
C LYS A 42 -3.60 -26.47 -26.68
N ASP A 43 -2.97 -25.99 -27.75
CA ASP A 43 -2.91 -24.69 -28.40
C ASP A 43 -4.21 -24.32 -29.16
N ASN A 44 -4.35 -23.01 -29.44
CA ASN A 44 -5.29 -22.35 -30.37
C ASN A 44 -6.79 -22.35 -29.98
N ASP A 45 -7.34 -21.18 -29.63
CA ASP A 45 -7.82 -20.22 -30.64
C ASP A 45 -8.51 -18.99 -30.01
N LEU A 46 -8.31 -17.88 -30.71
CA LEU A 46 -9.18 -16.71 -30.85
C LEU A 46 -9.53 -15.78 -29.67
N GLU A 47 -9.17 -14.52 -29.93
CA GLU A 47 -9.98 -13.31 -29.78
C GLU A 47 -9.69 -12.37 -28.60
N ASN A 48 -9.08 -11.23 -28.98
CA ASN A 48 -9.51 -9.89 -28.59
C ASN A 48 -9.86 -9.68 -27.10
N ILE A 49 -8.86 -9.73 -26.23
CA ILE A 49 -8.92 -8.97 -24.99
C ILE A 49 -8.04 -7.75 -25.18
N ALA A 50 -8.63 -6.78 -25.91
CA ALA A 50 -8.18 -5.41 -25.92
C ALA A 50 -7.87 -4.99 -24.47
N SER A 51 -6.69 -4.41 -24.30
CA SER A 51 -6.14 -3.94 -23.03
C SER A 51 -7.15 -3.06 -22.30
N GLN A 52 -7.95 -3.66 -21.42
CA GLN A 52 -8.63 -2.93 -20.36
C GLN A 52 -7.54 -2.53 -19.37
N ARG A 53 -6.91 -1.38 -19.66
CA ARG A 53 -6.32 -0.59 -18.58
C ARG A 53 -7.44 -0.45 -17.54
N PRO A 54 -7.25 -0.85 -16.28
CA PRO A 54 -8.27 -0.61 -15.28
C PRO A 54 -8.50 0.89 -15.29
N THR A 55 -9.74 1.27 -15.59
CA THR A 55 -10.22 2.63 -15.38
C THR A 55 -9.83 2.96 -13.95
N VAL A 56 -8.78 3.77 -13.76
CA VAL A 56 -8.35 4.18 -12.42
C VAL A 56 -9.58 4.86 -11.84
N GLU A 57 -10.25 4.21 -10.90
CA GLU A 57 -11.42 4.75 -10.22
C GLU A 57 -10.98 6.06 -9.60
N ARG A 58 -11.29 7.15 -10.29
CA ARG A 58 -10.94 8.49 -9.83
C ARG A 58 -11.85 8.78 -8.67
N PHE A 59 -11.28 8.77 -7.47
CA PHE A 59 -12.02 8.93 -6.23
C PHE A 59 -12.94 10.15 -6.26
N PRO A 60 -14.12 10.07 -5.62
CA PRO A 60 -15.03 11.19 -5.52
C PRO A 60 -14.39 12.27 -4.66
N THR A 61 -13.67 13.16 -5.32
CA THR A 61 -13.09 14.38 -4.74
C THR A 61 -14.14 15.46 -4.55
N ALA A 62 -15.43 15.10 -4.56
CA ALA A 62 -16.57 16.02 -4.59
C ALA A 62 -16.53 17.10 -3.48
N ASN A 63 -15.99 16.75 -2.32
CA ASN A 63 -15.90 17.65 -1.15
C ASN A 63 -14.64 18.51 -1.11
N LEU A 64 -13.74 18.37 -2.09
CA LEU A 64 -12.46 19.09 -2.14
C LEU A 64 -12.55 20.30 -3.07
N ASN A 65 -11.91 21.39 -2.64
CA ASN A 65 -11.68 22.55 -3.48
C ASN A 65 -10.66 22.23 -4.59
N GLU A 66 -10.64 23.01 -5.65
CA GLU A 66 -9.77 22.76 -6.82
C GLU A 66 -8.28 22.62 -6.43
N SER A 67 -7.80 23.45 -5.50
CA SER A 67 -6.41 23.41 -5.04
C SER A 67 -6.08 22.11 -4.28
N GLU A 68 -7.02 21.57 -3.51
CA GLU A 68 -6.85 20.33 -2.77
C GLU A 68 -6.86 19.13 -3.72
N ARG A 69 -7.76 19.14 -4.71
CA ARG A 69 -7.78 18.13 -5.77
C ARG A 69 -6.45 18.10 -6.52
N LYS A 70 -5.91 19.28 -6.84
CA LYS A 70 -4.60 19.40 -7.47
C LYS A 70 -3.50 18.80 -6.60
N LYS A 71 -3.46 19.11 -5.29
CA LYS A 71 -2.46 18.53 -4.38
C LYS A 71 -2.53 17.01 -4.30
N VAL A 72 -3.74 16.44 -4.27
CA VAL A 72 -3.92 14.98 -4.28
C VAL A 72 -3.40 14.41 -5.58
N ALA A 73 -3.77 14.98 -6.73
CA ALA A 73 -3.31 14.52 -8.04
C ALA A 73 -1.78 14.63 -8.20
N ASP A 74 -1.18 15.73 -7.75
CA ASP A 74 0.27 15.94 -7.76
C ASP A 74 0.97 14.89 -6.89
N PHE A 75 0.38 14.54 -5.74
CA PHE A 75 0.91 13.48 -4.88
C PHE A 75 0.78 12.08 -5.50
N GLU A 76 -0.33 11.78 -6.17
CA GLU A 76 -0.49 10.52 -6.90
C GLU A 76 0.58 10.40 -8.01
N LEU A 77 0.77 11.46 -8.80
CA LEU A 77 1.79 11.51 -9.85
C LEU A 77 3.20 11.31 -9.27
N PHE A 78 3.49 11.97 -8.15
CA PHE A 78 4.76 11.83 -7.44
C PHE A 78 5.04 10.39 -6.98
N LEU A 79 4.02 9.66 -6.55
CA LEU A 79 4.17 8.26 -6.15
C LEU A 79 4.37 7.31 -7.34
N GLU A 80 3.80 7.63 -8.50
CA GLU A 80 3.91 6.84 -9.73
C GLU A 80 5.24 7.08 -10.46
N GLU A 81 5.86 8.24 -10.28
CA GLU A 81 7.11 8.63 -10.95
C GLU A 81 8.31 7.80 -10.46
N ASN A 82 8.86 6.93 -11.30
CA ASN A 82 10.09 6.19 -11.00
C ASN A 82 11.33 6.91 -11.53
N ARG A 83 12.10 7.52 -10.62
CA ARG A 83 13.31 8.31 -10.96
C ARG A 83 14.57 7.45 -11.12
N TYR A 84 14.61 6.31 -10.44
CA TYR A 84 15.75 5.39 -10.45
C TYR A 84 15.26 3.98 -10.79
N SER A 85 16.04 3.26 -11.61
CA SER A 85 15.75 1.91 -12.07
C SER A 85 16.72 0.86 -11.53
N ASP A 86 17.67 1.29 -10.71
CA ASP A 86 18.68 0.46 -10.09
C ASP A 86 18.12 -0.36 -8.91
N LYS A 87 18.99 -1.19 -8.33
CA LYS A 87 18.61 -2.06 -7.22
C LYS A 87 18.36 -1.22 -5.97
N LYS A 88 17.28 -1.54 -5.25
CA LYS A 88 16.98 -0.93 -3.96
C LYS A 88 17.93 -1.42 -2.88
N GLU A 89 18.64 -0.48 -2.26
CA GLU A 89 19.46 -0.74 -1.07
C GLU A 89 18.65 -0.52 0.22
N GLN A 90 18.96 -1.31 1.26
CA GLN A 90 18.32 -1.21 2.57
C GLN A 90 19.23 -0.47 3.55
N PHE A 91 18.66 0.50 4.25
CA PHE A 91 19.35 1.20 5.32
C PHE A 91 18.37 1.53 6.45
N ILE A 92 18.92 1.71 7.65
CA ILE A 92 18.16 2.09 8.84
C ILE A 92 18.51 3.54 9.17
N PHE A 93 17.49 4.36 9.43
CA PHE A 93 17.67 5.74 9.86
C PHE A 93 16.68 6.08 10.96
N ARG A 94 16.96 7.16 11.69
CA ARG A 94 16.11 7.66 12.76
C ARG A 94 15.39 8.93 12.30
N LEU A 95 14.13 9.05 12.67
CA LEU A 95 13.31 10.24 12.47
C LEU A 95 12.77 10.73 13.81
N SER A 96 12.35 11.99 13.85
CA SER A 96 11.52 12.45 14.95
C SER A 96 10.21 11.67 14.98
N LYS A 97 9.69 11.44 16.19
CA LYS A 97 8.45 10.67 16.39
C LYS A 97 7.28 11.25 15.58
N THR A 98 7.10 12.57 15.63
CA THR A 98 6.04 13.27 14.89
C THR A 98 6.16 13.04 13.38
N CYS A 99 7.35 13.19 12.82
CA CYS A 99 7.58 12.98 11.40
C CYS A 99 7.25 11.53 10.98
N PHE A 100 7.69 10.55 11.78
CA PHE A 100 7.37 9.14 11.54
C PHE A 100 5.85 8.88 11.55
N GLU A 101 5.14 9.38 12.56
CA GLU A 101 3.70 9.20 12.70
C GLU A 101 2.91 9.87 11.57
N ASP A 102 3.34 11.05 11.11
CA ASP A 102 2.66 11.77 10.04
C ASP A 102 2.74 11.01 8.71
N TYR A 103 3.90 10.46 8.36
CA TYR A 103 4.02 9.61 7.17
C TYR A 103 3.22 8.31 7.30
N GLU A 104 3.16 7.71 8.50
CA GLU A 104 2.37 6.49 8.75
C GLU A 104 0.88 6.75 8.57
N LYS A 105 0.38 7.86 9.12
CA LYS A 105 -1.01 8.31 8.95
C LYS A 105 -1.32 8.63 7.49
N LEU A 106 -0.41 9.30 6.79
CA LEU A 106 -0.58 9.63 5.37
C LEU A 106 -0.69 8.36 4.52
N ALA A 107 0.22 7.39 4.69
CA ALA A 107 0.18 6.12 3.99
C ALA A 107 -1.13 5.36 4.28
N SER A 108 -1.52 5.30 5.55
CA SER A 108 -2.76 4.64 5.97
C SER A 108 -4.01 5.30 5.37
N ALA A 109 -4.08 6.63 5.43
CA ALA A 109 -5.18 7.40 4.87
C ALA A 109 -5.24 7.27 3.35
N TYR A 110 -4.10 7.33 2.67
CA TYR A 110 -4.01 7.15 1.22
C TYR A 110 -4.50 5.75 0.82
N ASN A 111 -4.05 4.69 1.51
CA ASN A 111 -4.46 3.33 1.19
C ASN A 111 -5.95 3.10 1.40
N TYR A 112 -6.48 3.58 2.53
CA TYR A 112 -7.90 3.41 2.86
C TYR A 112 -8.81 4.24 1.96
N LYS A 113 -8.44 5.52 1.71
CA LYS A 113 -9.28 6.45 0.96
C LYS A 113 -9.14 6.32 -0.54
N LEU A 114 -8.00 5.87 -1.04
CA LEU A 114 -7.69 5.82 -2.47
C LEU A 114 -7.49 4.38 -2.99
N ASN A 115 -7.78 3.35 -2.18
CA ASN A 115 -7.69 1.92 -2.53
C ASN A 115 -6.39 1.53 -3.26
N LYS A 116 -5.31 2.25 -2.99
CA LYS A 116 -3.96 2.02 -3.53
C LYS A 116 -3.10 1.41 -2.44
N LYS A 117 -2.05 0.68 -2.81
CA LYS A 117 -1.10 0.08 -1.85
C LYS A 117 0.19 0.89 -1.83
N VAL A 118 0.36 1.69 -0.79
CA VAL A 118 1.55 2.53 -0.58
C VAL A 118 2.02 2.35 0.87
N SER A 119 3.30 2.06 1.06
CA SER A 119 3.90 2.04 2.39
C SER A 119 4.49 3.41 2.73
N ARG A 120 4.65 3.69 4.03
CA ARG A 120 5.43 4.82 4.53
C ARG A 120 6.80 4.92 3.87
N ASN A 121 7.47 3.77 3.70
CA ASN A 121 8.79 3.69 3.09
C ASN A 121 8.77 4.07 1.60
N ASP A 122 7.67 3.85 0.88
CA ASP A 122 7.55 4.29 -0.50
C ASP A 122 7.51 5.81 -0.60
N ILE A 123 6.71 6.45 0.26
CA ILE A 123 6.62 7.91 0.32
C ILE A 123 7.98 8.51 0.69
N MET A 124 8.64 7.99 1.73
CA MET A 124 9.95 8.45 2.18
C MET A 124 11.01 8.30 1.09
N ARG A 125 11.02 7.17 0.39
CA ARG A 125 11.95 6.93 -0.71
C ARG A 125 11.79 7.97 -1.82
N LYS A 126 10.55 8.20 -2.29
CA LYS A 126 10.27 9.21 -3.32
C LYS A 126 10.71 10.61 -2.87
N ALA A 127 10.53 10.95 -1.60
CA ALA A 127 10.94 12.25 -1.07
C ALA A 127 12.48 12.41 -1.07
N LEU A 128 13.21 11.37 -0.68
CA LEU A 128 14.67 11.35 -0.72
C LEU A 128 15.20 11.40 -2.15
N GLU A 129 14.60 10.64 -3.06
CA GLU A 129 14.91 10.64 -4.50
C GLU A 129 14.73 12.04 -5.12
N LEU A 130 13.65 12.73 -4.75
CA LEU A 130 13.38 14.10 -5.20
C LEU A 130 14.40 15.10 -4.67
N TYR A 131 14.78 14.99 -3.39
CA TYR A 131 15.82 15.84 -2.81
C TYR A 131 17.19 15.55 -3.44
N HIS A 132 17.49 14.28 -3.72
CA HIS A 132 18.73 13.88 -4.37
C HIS A 132 18.88 14.54 -5.75
N ASP A 133 17.84 14.42 -6.57
CA ASP A 133 17.78 15.00 -7.92
C ASP A 133 17.94 16.53 -7.92
N LYS A 134 17.23 17.21 -7.01
CA LYS A 134 17.22 18.69 -6.97
C LYS A 134 18.46 19.31 -6.31
N SER A 135 19.01 18.65 -5.29
CA SER A 135 19.94 19.29 -4.36
C SER A 135 21.26 18.55 -4.22
N VAL A 136 21.23 17.23 -4.00
CA VAL A 136 22.45 16.47 -3.65
C VAL A 136 23.47 16.51 -4.78
N MET A 137 23.03 16.30 -6.03
CA MET A 137 23.92 16.33 -7.19
C MET A 137 24.64 17.69 -7.31
N ARG A 138 23.89 18.79 -7.21
CA ARG A 138 24.46 20.15 -7.28
C ARG A 138 25.38 20.48 -6.11
N LEU A 139 24.98 20.10 -4.90
CA LEU A 139 25.78 20.36 -3.70
C LEU A 139 27.09 19.57 -3.73
N LYS A 140 27.04 18.32 -4.21
CA LYS A 140 28.23 17.51 -4.41
C LYS A 140 29.21 18.20 -5.36
N ASP A 141 28.74 18.65 -6.53
CA ASP A 141 29.57 19.37 -7.50
C ASP A 141 30.19 20.66 -6.94
N ILE A 142 29.48 21.37 -6.05
CA ILE A 142 29.99 22.58 -5.40
C ILE A 142 31.06 22.22 -4.36
N ILE A 143 30.79 21.21 -3.52
CA ILE A 143 31.69 20.78 -2.46
C ILE A 143 32.97 20.18 -3.04
N ASP A 144 32.88 19.39 -4.12
CA ASP A 144 34.04 18.78 -4.78
C ASP A 144 35.00 19.83 -5.39
N ARG A 145 34.56 21.10 -5.52
CA ARG A 145 35.39 22.21 -5.98
C ARG A 145 36.09 22.98 -4.86
N ILE A 146 35.74 22.70 -3.60
CA ILE A 146 36.37 23.32 -2.41
C ILE A 146 37.63 22.51 -2.07
#